data_AF-A0A480BTD0-F1
#
_entry.id   AF-A0A480BTD0-F1
#
_cell.length_a   1.000
_cell.length_b   1.000
_cell.length_c   1.000
_cell.angle_alpha   90.00
_cell.angle_beta   90.00
_cell.angle_gamma   90.00
#
_symmetry.space_group_name_H-M   'P 1'
#
loop_
_entity.id
_entity.type
_entity.pdbx_description
1 polymer ?
#
loop_
_entity_poly.entity_id
_entity_poly.type
_entity_poly.pdbx_seq_one_letter_code
_entity_poly.pdbx_strand_id
1 'polypeptide(L)' 'MITTYRAGDWLAICDRCGFKMHASKLRDTWDNFKVCDRCWYPRHPQERIRAVPDNPAAPWSRPEGEATFVTKDDVTAESL' A
#
# COMPACT_ATOMS: atom_id res chain seq x y z
N MET A 1 20.83 12.03 28.38
CA MET A 1 21.34 12.13 27.00
C MET A 1 22.76 11.62 26.97
N ILE A 2 23.15 10.84 25.95
CA ILE A 2 24.54 10.38 25.83
C ILE A 2 25.43 11.56 25.42
N THR A 3 26.52 11.77 26.15
CA THR A 3 27.50 12.85 25.91
C THR A 3 28.93 12.33 25.89
N THR A 4 29.11 11.02 26.11
CA THR A 4 30.41 10.39 26.22
C THR A 4 31.10 10.38 24.86
N TYR A 5 32.34 10.88 24.83
CA TYR A 5 33.19 10.82 23.65
C TYR A 5 33.72 9.40 23.44
N ARG A 6 33.72 8.96 22.19
CA ARG A 6 34.36 7.72 21.76
C ARG A 6 35.19 7.99 20.51
N ALA A 7 36.48 7.71 20.59
CA ALA A 7 37.39 7.93 19.46
C ALA A 7 36.92 7.12 18.24
N GLY A 8 36.77 7.79 17.10
CA GLY A 8 36.30 7.20 15.84
C GLY A 8 34.78 6.99 15.72
N ASP A 9 33.98 7.35 16.73
CA ASP A 9 32.54 7.10 16.74
C ASP A 9 31.78 8.33 17.24
N TRP A 10 31.40 9.21 16.31
CA TRP A 10 30.72 10.47 16.63
C TRP A 10 29.26 10.25 17.01
N LEU A 11 28.67 11.25 17.67
CA LEU A 11 27.26 11.23 18.04
C LEU A 11 26.39 11.69 16.86
N ALA A 12 25.36 10.92 16.55
CA ALA A 12 24.36 11.18 15.52
C ALA A 12 22.95 10.95 16.08
N ILE A 13 21.93 11.43 15.36
CA ILE A 13 20.53 11.32 15.76
C ILE A 13 19.85 10.28 14.87
N CYS A 14 18.99 9.45 15.47
CA CYS A 14 18.11 8.58 14.70
C CYS A 14 16.97 9.38 14.08
N ASP A 15 16.79 9.30 12.76
CA ASP A 15 15.80 10.08 12.02
C ASP A 15 14.33 9.77 12.39
N ARG A 16 14.08 8.60 13.01
CA ARG A 16 12.71 8.17 13.37
C ARG A 16 12.31 8.47 14.81
N CYS A 17 13.22 8.27 15.76
CA CYS A 17 12.91 8.44 17.19
C CYS A 17 13.56 9.67 17.82
N GLY A 18 14.44 10.38 17.12
CA GLY A 18 15.07 11.62 17.60
C GLY A 18 16.11 11.43 18.71
N PHE A 19 16.39 10.20 19.14
CA PHE A 19 17.40 9.95 20.16
C PHE A 19 18.82 10.06 19.59
N LYS A 20 19.68 10.74 20.35
CA LYS A 20 21.11 10.83 20.08
C LYS A 20 21.83 9.55 20.53
N MET A 21 22.64 8.99 19.66
CA MET A 21 23.46 7.79 19.91
C MET A 21 24.73 7.83 19.06
N HIS A 22 25.63 6.88 19.29
CA HIS A 22 26.82 6.73 18.46
C HIS A 22 26.46 6.33 17.02
N ALA A 23 27.18 6.89 16.04
CA ALA A 23 26.96 6.63 14.62
C ALA A 23 27.06 5.14 14.28
N SER A 24 27.91 4.38 14.97
CA SER A 24 28.02 2.93 14.84
C SER A 24 26.76 2.13 15.19
N LYS A 25 25.79 2.75 15.90
CA LYS A 25 24.50 2.14 16.26
C LYS A 25 23.38 2.45 15.25
N LEU A 26 23.66 3.30 14.27
CA LEU A 26 22.71 3.62 13.21
C LEU A 26 22.91 2.70 12.01
N ARG A 27 21.82 2.40 11.31
CA ARG A 27 21.77 1.56 10.13
C ARG A 27 21.07 2.31 9.01
N ASP A 28 21.55 2.12 7.79
CA ASP A 28 20.88 2.64 6.60
C ASP A 28 19.59 1.85 6.33
N THR A 29 18.53 2.57 6.01
CA THR A 29 17.24 2.01 5.59
C THR A 29 17.07 2.10 4.10
N TRP A 30 16.09 1.36 3.57
CA TRP A 30 15.81 1.28 2.14
C TRP A 30 15.24 2.59 1.54
N ASP A 31 14.76 3.49 2.39
CA ASP A 31 14.24 4.83 2.10
C ASP A 31 15.27 5.94 2.37
N ASN A 32 16.56 5.60 2.51
CA ASN A 32 17.70 6.52 2.69
C ASN A 32 17.73 7.29 4.03
N PHE A 33 17.21 6.71 5.11
CA PHE A 33 17.38 7.25 6.47
C PHE A 33 18.44 6.49 7.26
N LYS A 34 18.95 7.13 8.32
CA LYS A 34 19.80 6.50 9.33
C LYS A 34 19.03 6.31 10.62
N VAL A 35 18.74 5.06 10.96
CA VAL A 35 17.88 4.72 12.10
C VAL A 35 18.57 3.79 13.08
N CYS A 36 18.16 3.84 14.35
CA CYS A 36 18.60 2.87 15.34
C CYS A 36 17.98 1.49 15.08
N ASP A 37 18.60 0.44 15.62
CA ASP A 37 18.18 -0.94 15.38
C ASP A 37 16.71 -1.21 15.73
N ARG A 38 16.19 -0.57 16.80
CA ARG A 38 14.78 -0.67 17.19
C ARG A 38 13.80 -0.10 16.16
N CYS A 39 14.22 0.93 15.43
CA CYS A 39 13.40 1.60 14.41
C CYS A 39 13.68 1.07 13.01
N TRP A 40 14.63 0.14 12.86
CA TRP A 40 15.00 -0.44 11.59
C TRP A 40 13.99 -1.53 11.20
N TYR A 41 13.58 -1.54 9.94
CA TYR A 41 12.78 -2.61 9.37
C TYR A 41 13.21 -2.89 7.93
N PRO A 42 13.08 -4.15 7.46
CA PRO A 42 13.39 -4.48 6.09
C PRO A 42 12.32 -3.92 5.15
N ARG A 43 12.72 -3.60 3.91
CA ARG A 43 11.79 -3.23 2.85
C ARG A 43 10.81 -4.37 2.56
N HIS A 44 9.52 -4.08 2.40
CA HIS A 44 8.53 -5.12 2.13
C HIS A 44 8.79 -5.76 0.76
N PRO A 45 8.81 -7.10 0.63
CA PRO A 45 9.17 -7.77 -0.62
C PRO A 45 8.18 -7.46 -1.75
N GLN A 46 6.90 -7.21 -1.43
CA GLN A 46 5.89 -6.91 -2.45
C GLN A 46 6.08 -5.54 -3.13
N GLU A 47 6.84 -4.61 -2.55
CA GLU A 47 7.08 -3.29 -3.17
C GLU A 47 7.91 -3.36 -4.46
N ARG A 48 8.59 -4.49 -4.72
CA ARG A 48 9.41 -4.67 -5.92
C ARG A 48 8.71 -5.48 -7.00
N ILE A 49 7.50 -5.97 -6.73
CA ILE A 49 6.75 -6.78 -7.69
C ILE A 49 6.25 -5.87 -8.81
N ARG A 50 6.42 -6.34 -10.05
CA ARG A 50 5.77 -5.71 -11.21
C ARG A 50 4.42 -6.39 -11.42
N ALA A 51 3.35 -5.61 -11.44
CA ALA A 51 2.03 -6.13 -11.72
C ALA A 51 1.98 -6.70 -13.15
N VAL A 52 1.38 -7.88 -13.30
CA VAL A 52 1.00 -8.42 -14.60
C VAL A 52 -0.41 -7.90 -14.89
N PRO A 53 -0.67 -7.31 -16.07
CA PRO A 53 -2.01 -6.89 -16.42
C PRO A 53 -2.95 -8.10 -16.44
N ASP A 54 -4.06 -7.98 -15.73
CA ASP A 54 -5.12 -8.99 -15.70
C ASP A 54 -6.20 -8.66 -16.76
N ASN A 55 -6.92 -9.68 -17.24
CA ASN A 55 -8.10 -9.50 -18.07
C ASN A 55 -9.37 -9.66 -17.22
N PRO A 56 -10.02 -8.57 -16.79
CA PRO A 56 -11.22 -8.64 -15.95
C PRO A 56 -12.48 -9.05 -16.73
N ALA A 57 -12.41 -9.26 -18.05
CA ALA A 57 -13.58 -9.60 -18.86
C ALA A 57 -14.15 -10.96 -18.46
N ALA A 58 -15.44 -10.97 -18.12
CA ALA A 58 -16.17 -12.22 -17.94
C ALA A 58 -16.24 -12.98 -19.27
N PRO A 59 -16.05 -14.33 -19.29
CA PRO A 59 -16.15 -15.12 -20.51
C PRO A 59 -17.51 -15.02 -21.21
N TRP A 60 -18.56 -14.73 -20.45
CA TRP A 60 -19.92 -14.50 -20.95
C TRP A 60 -20.66 -13.57 -20.00
N SER A 61 -21.41 -12.62 -20.55
CA SER A 61 -22.36 -11.79 -19.81
C SER A 61 -23.74 -11.92 -20.46
N ARG A 62 -24.80 -11.89 -19.64
CA ARG A 62 -26.16 -11.71 -20.12
C ARG A 62 -26.50 -10.22 -20.04
N PRO A 63 -26.50 -9.48 -21.16
CA PRO A 63 -26.92 -8.07 -21.14
C PRO A 63 -28.40 -7.96 -20.77
N GLU A 64 -28.78 -6.78 -20.29
CA GLU A 64 -30.19 -6.42 -20.11
C GLU A 64 -30.91 -6.49 -21.47
N GLY A 65 -32.13 -7.04 -21.47
CA GLY A 65 -32.97 -7.11 -22.67
C GLY A 65 -33.60 -5.75 -22.99
N GLU A 66 -34.22 -5.63 -24.17
CA GLU A 66 -34.99 -4.43 -24.48
C GLU A 66 -36.19 -4.29 -23.54
N ALA A 67 -36.35 -3.10 -22.96
CA ALA A 67 -37.49 -2.79 -22.12
C ALA A 67 -38.76 -2.65 -22.97
N THR A 68 -39.69 -3.60 -22.83
CA THR A 68 -41.05 -3.48 -23.37
C THR A 68 -41.94 -2.84 -22.32
N PHE A 69 -42.40 -1.62 -22.58
CA PHE A 69 -43.37 -0.93 -21.73
C PHE A 69 -44.79 -1.26 -22.22
N VAL A 70 -45.66 -1.68 -21.29
CA VAL A 70 -47.07 -1.94 -21.56
C VAL A 70 -47.89 -0.79 -20.98
N THR A 71 -48.75 -0.16 -21.77
CA THR A 71 -49.67 0.87 -21.29
C THR A 71 -50.94 0.24 -20.72
N LYS A 72 -51.75 1.01 -19.98
CA LYS A 72 -53.01 0.50 -19.40
C LYS A 72 -53.99 0.01 -20.47
N ASP A 73 -53.87 0.52 -21.69
CA ASP A 73 -54.74 0.19 -22.82
C ASP A 73 -54.30 -1.07 -23.57
N ASP A 74 -53.07 -1.57 -23.33
CA ASP A 74 -52.49 -2.74 -24.00
C ASP A 74 -52.81 -4.08 -23.29
N VAL A 75 -53.40 -4.05 -22.09
CA VAL A 75 -53.79 -5.25 -21.32
C VAL A 75 -55.30 -5.44 -21.39
N THR A 76 -55.76 -6.39 -22.19
CA THR A 76 -57.18 -6.78 -22.26
C THR A 76 -57.49 -7.94 -21.31
N ALA A 77 -58.76 -8.14 -20.96
CA ALA A 77 -59.18 -9.25 -20.07
C ALA A 77 -58.83 -10.66 -20.59
N GLU A 78 -58.49 -10.77 -21.87
CA GLU A 78 -58.08 -11.99 -22.57
C GLU A 78 -56.59 -12.30 -22.40
N SER A 79 -55.81 -11.35 -21.87
CA SER A 79 -54.35 -11.47 -21.63
C SER A 79 -53.99 -11.89 -20.20
N LEU A 80 -55.01 -12.17 -19.37
CA LEU A 80 -54.94 -12.78 -18.03
C LEU A 80 -55.22 -14.28 -18.10
#